data_AF-A0A9K3KET1-F1
#
_entry.id   AF-A0A9K3KET1-F1
#
_cell.length_a   1.000
_cell.length_b   1.000
_cell.length_c   1.000
_cell.angle_alpha   90.00
_cell.angle_beta   90.00
_cell.angle_gamma   90.00
#
_symmetry.space_group_name_H-M   'P 1'
#
loop_
_entity.id
_entity.type
_entity.pdbx_description
1 polymer ?
#
loop_
_entity_poly.entity_id
_entity_poly.type
_entity_poly.pdbx_seq_one_letter_code
_entity_poly.pdbx_strand_id
1 'polypeptide(L)'
;MSTHVISQLAENLLNACCGDKADAITSKLPFQRKDDHENDLDLDVAEEKKEEVPSTPAPVASEKKTDPKTTDGEFSDFETKYELTLWKDLPEDARNAAIEIGYNEEMWNNNEECHVGGKHWHDLSEAELKAVQTLGWEEKAWEDQYHHSEWEDLPALQLRAAEAAGYTKTSWSGPPHEKPQHLEHSHWDELDVEDQKRMAVFGYTKHEWDH
;
A
#
# COMPACT_ATOMS: atom_id res chain seq x y z
N MET A 1 3.68 4.75 -50.73
CA MET A 1 2.44 5.50 -50.97
C MET A 1 1.33 4.88 -50.14
N SER A 2 0.53 5.72 -49.48
CA SER A 2 -0.69 5.43 -48.72
C SER A 2 -0.56 4.61 -47.43
N THR A 3 -0.56 5.25 -46.25
CA THR A 3 -1.67 5.89 -45.48
C THR A 3 -2.60 4.90 -44.78
N HIS A 4 -2.49 4.91 -43.44
CA HIS A 4 -3.58 4.95 -42.45
C HIS A 4 -4.77 4.00 -42.63
N VAL A 5 -4.96 3.08 -41.68
CA VAL A 5 -6.19 3.02 -40.86
C VAL A 5 -5.83 2.51 -39.46
N ILE A 6 -5.89 3.41 -38.48
CA ILE A 6 -6.12 3.14 -37.06
C ILE A 6 -7.63 3.17 -36.86
N SER A 7 -8.20 2.24 -36.08
CA SER A 7 -9.26 2.46 -35.07
C SER A 7 -10.27 1.33 -34.93
N GLN A 8 -10.51 0.99 -33.65
CA GLN A 8 -11.81 0.70 -33.02
C GLN A 8 -12.45 -0.66 -33.32
N LEU A 9 -13.26 -1.25 -32.44
CA LEU A 9 -13.48 -1.18 -30.99
C LEU A 9 -14.45 -2.34 -30.73
N ALA A 10 -14.47 -2.84 -29.50
CA ALA A 10 -15.41 -3.79 -28.93
C ALA A 10 -16.83 -3.79 -29.52
N GLU A 11 -17.35 -4.99 -29.84
CA GLU A 11 -18.76 -5.33 -29.60
C GLU A 11 -18.85 -6.78 -29.14
N ASN A 12 -19.17 -6.94 -27.86
CA ASN A 12 -19.40 -8.19 -27.16
C ASN A 12 -20.75 -8.06 -26.49
N LEU A 13 -21.82 -8.61 -27.07
CA LEU A 13 -23.13 -8.68 -26.42
C LEU A 13 -23.98 -9.84 -26.98
N LEU A 14 -24.56 -10.59 -26.05
CA LEU A 14 -25.71 -11.53 -26.13
C LEU A 14 -25.42 -13.05 -26.12
N ASN A 15 -25.10 -13.56 -24.92
CA ASN A 15 -25.69 -14.80 -24.36
C ASN A 15 -26.24 -14.38 -22.98
N ALA A 16 -27.54 -14.41 -22.63
CA ALA A 16 -28.55 -15.46 -22.67
C ALA A 16 -28.18 -16.71 -21.85
N CYS A 17 -28.62 -16.78 -20.58
CA CYS A 17 -29.38 -17.88 -19.97
C CYS A 17 -29.36 -17.84 -18.42
N CYS A 18 -30.45 -18.31 -17.81
CA CYS A 18 -30.72 -18.51 -16.37
C CYS A 18 -31.04 -17.22 -15.58
N GLY A 19 -32.25 -16.93 -15.10
CA GLY A 19 -33.39 -17.80 -14.80
C GLY A 19 -33.20 -18.48 -13.46
N ASP A 20 -33.57 -17.83 -12.36
CA ASP A 20 -34.21 -18.52 -11.24
C ASP A 20 -35.01 -17.57 -10.34
N LYS A 21 -36.13 -18.11 -9.88
CA LYS A 21 -37.20 -17.44 -9.14
C LYS A 21 -36.85 -17.46 -7.65
N ALA A 22 -37.00 -16.32 -6.97
CA ALA A 22 -37.09 -16.30 -5.52
C ALA A 22 -38.47 -15.81 -5.11
N ASP A 23 -39.32 -16.77 -4.75
CA ASP A 23 -40.56 -16.56 -4.03
C ASP A 23 -40.27 -16.15 -2.57
N ALA A 24 -41.21 -15.37 -2.05
CA ALA A 24 -41.46 -14.92 -0.69
C ALA A 24 -40.87 -15.76 0.47
N ILE A 25 -40.47 -15.08 1.55
CA ILE A 25 -41.05 -15.18 2.90
C ILE A 25 -40.58 -13.93 3.69
N THR A 26 -41.47 -12.95 3.86
CA THR A 26 -41.29 -11.85 4.82
C THR A 26 -41.82 -12.31 6.18
N SER A 27 -40.94 -12.85 7.04
CA SER A 27 -41.26 -13.13 8.43
C SER A 27 -41.23 -11.82 9.25
N LYS A 28 -42.43 -11.39 9.65
CA LYS A 28 -42.68 -10.35 10.65
C LYS A 28 -41.95 -10.68 11.96
N LEU A 29 -41.05 -9.80 12.39
CA LEU A 29 -40.57 -9.73 13.78
C LEU A 29 -41.12 -8.46 14.44
N PRO A 30 -41.79 -8.56 15.60
CA PRO A 30 -42.22 -7.40 16.35
C PRO A 30 -41.04 -6.77 17.09
N PHE A 31 -40.65 -5.59 16.61
CA PHE A 31 -39.74 -4.66 17.28
C PHE A 31 -40.46 -4.10 18.52
N GLN A 32 -40.12 -4.60 19.71
CA GLN A 32 -40.52 -3.97 20.96
C GLN A 32 -39.55 -2.83 21.28
N ARG A 33 -40.03 -1.59 21.11
CA ARG A 33 -39.48 -0.43 21.81
C ARG A 33 -39.74 -0.62 23.30
N LYS A 34 -38.69 -0.54 24.11
CA LYS A 34 -38.82 -0.20 25.52
C LYS A 34 -38.48 1.25 25.68
N ASP A 35 -39.42 1.91 26.33
CA ASP A 35 -39.50 3.29 26.69
C ASP A 35 -38.42 3.68 27.71
N ASP A 36 -37.96 4.91 27.57
CA ASP A 36 -37.76 5.91 28.61
C ASP A 36 -37.03 5.48 29.89
N HIS A 37 -35.75 5.84 29.96
CA HIS A 37 -35.21 6.30 31.24
C HIS A 37 -34.37 7.55 31.00
N GLU A 38 -35.04 8.69 31.16
CA GLU A 38 -34.40 9.97 31.45
C GLU A 38 -33.61 9.80 32.74
N ASN A 39 -32.30 9.94 32.64
CA ASN A 39 -31.41 10.12 33.78
C ASN A 39 -30.77 11.50 33.61
N ASP A 40 -31.54 12.52 33.96
CA ASP A 40 -31.03 13.84 34.27
C ASP A 40 -30.18 13.71 35.55
N LEU A 41 -28.86 13.68 35.36
CA LEU A 41 -27.92 13.95 36.43
C LEU A 41 -27.20 15.24 36.09
N ASP A 42 -27.60 16.27 36.83
CA ASP A 42 -26.95 17.56 37.00
C ASP A 42 -25.43 17.39 37.18
N LEU A 43 -24.67 17.83 36.17
CA LEU A 43 -23.23 18.07 36.27
C LEU A 43 -23.00 19.55 36.55
N ASP A 44 -23.12 19.90 37.83
CA ASP A 44 -22.64 21.16 38.38
C ASP A 44 -21.11 21.12 38.56
N VAL A 45 -20.48 22.18 38.06
CA VAL A 45 -19.35 22.89 38.68
C VAL A 45 -18.02 22.12 38.85
N ALA A 46 -17.08 22.42 37.96
CA ALA A 46 -15.72 22.80 38.36
C ALA A 46 -15.02 23.56 37.21
N GLU A 47 -15.12 24.88 37.27
CA GLU A 47 -14.17 25.81 36.65
C GLU A 47 -12.87 25.72 37.46
N GLU A 48 -11.85 25.05 36.92
CA GLU A 48 -10.51 25.07 37.51
C GLU A 48 -9.43 25.31 36.44
N LYS A 49 -9.03 26.59 36.39
CA LYS A 49 -7.64 27.06 36.44
C LYS A 49 -6.66 26.56 35.36
N LYS A 50 -6.30 27.52 34.50
CA LYS A 50 -5.07 27.58 33.72
C LYS A 50 -3.85 27.23 34.59
N GLU A 51 -3.13 26.19 34.20
CA GLU A 51 -1.69 26.09 34.41
C GLU A 51 -1.01 25.99 33.04
N GLU A 52 -0.23 27.02 32.72
CA GLU A 52 0.72 27.01 31.62
C GLU A 52 1.82 25.98 31.93
N VAL A 53 1.78 24.85 31.24
CA VAL A 53 2.91 23.92 31.17
C VAL A 53 3.96 24.49 30.22
N PRO A 54 5.21 24.73 30.67
CA PRO A 54 6.31 25.12 29.79
C PRO A 54 6.70 23.90 28.95
N SER A 55 6.21 23.88 27.70
CA SER A 55 6.51 22.84 26.73
C SER A 55 7.75 23.20 25.92
N THR A 56 8.91 22.67 26.30
CA THR A 56 10.02 22.24 25.42
C THR A 56 11.05 21.49 26.30
N PRO A 57 11.70 20.39 25.85
CA PRO A 57 12.19 20.21 24.49
C PRO A 57 11.92 18.86 23.80
N ALA A 58 11.89 18.94 22.46
CA ALA A 58 12.35 18.00 21.44
C ALA A 58 12.25 16.48 21.72
N PRO A 59 11.54 15.70 20.87
CA PRO A 59 11.91 14.30 20.68
C PRO A 59 13.32 14.28 20.09
N VAL A 60 14.21 13.68 20.87
CA VAL A 60 15.57 13.31 20.49
C VAL A 60 15.44 12.41 19.27
N ALA A 61 15.64 12.99 18.09
CA ALA A 61 15.95 12.25 16.88
C ALA A 61 17.20 11.42 17.21
N SER A 62 17.00 10.12 17.43
CA SER A 62 18.06 9.15 17.34
C SER A 62 18.45 9.06 15.88
N GLU A 63 19.25 10.03 15.45
CA GLU A 63 20.06 9.91 14.24
C GLU A 63 21.03 8.76 14.47
N LYS A 64 20.60 7.55 14.13
CA LYS A 64 21.50 6.42 13.94
C LYS A 64 22.32 6.76 12.69
N LYS A 65 23.42 7.48 12.92
CA LYS A 65 24.47 7.70 11.92
C LYS A 65 25.04 6.34 11.56
N THR A 66 24.61 5.81 10.45
CA THR A 66 25.33 4.77 9.70
C THR A 66 26.12 5.48 8.60
N ASP A 67 27.42 5.28 8.63
CA ASP A 67 28.42 5.85 7.71
C ASP A 67 28.09 5.59 6.23
N PRO A 68 28.52 6.50 5.32
CA PRO A 68 28.31 6.34 3.89
C PRO A 68 29.39 5.40 3.34
N LYS A 69 29.02 4.15 3.07
CA LYS A 69 29.84 3.24 2.27
C LYS A 69 29.11 2.87 0.98
N THR A 70 29.47 3.59 -0.08
CA THR A 70 29.03 3.38 -1.46
C THR A 70 29.52 2.03 -1.99
N THR A 71 28.59 1.14 -2.38
CA THR A 71 28.70 0.16 -3.48
C THR A 71 27.30 -0.41 -3.80
N ASP A 72 26.80 -0.13 -5.01
CA ASP A 72 25.89 -0.95 -5.84
C ASP A 72 24.44 -1.26 -5.40
N GLY A 73 23.78 -0.39 -4.63
CA GLY A 73 22.33 -0.50 -4.43
C GLY A 73 21.70 0.87 -4.24
N GLU A 74 20.88 1.30 -5.20
CA GLU A 74 20.24 2.62 -5.16
C GLU A 74 19.22 2.76 -4.01
N PHE A 75 18.67 1.65 -3.51
CA PHE A 75 17.67 1.61 -2.44
C PHE A 75 18.04 0.53 -1.41
N SER A 76 17.79 0.80 -0.13
CA SER A 76 17.98 -0.14 0.96
C SER A 76 16.84 -1.17 1.02
N ASP A 77 17.10 -2.33 1.62
CA ASP A 77 16.09 -3.39 1.72
C ASP A 77 14.81 -2.92 2.43
N PHE A 78 14.93 -2.05 3.44
CA PHE A 78 13.78 -1.44 4.10
C PHE A 78 12.96 -0.53 3.16
N GLU A 79 13.62 0.27 2.32
CA GLU A 79 12.93 1.13 1.34
C GLU A 79 12.23 0.31 0.26
N THR A 80 12.74 -0.89 -0.04
CA THR A 80 12.13 -1.86 -0.96
C THR A 80 11.26 -2.90 -0.24
N LYS A 81 10.87 -2.66 1.02
CA LYS A 81 9.99 -3.53 1.81
C LYS A 81 10.45 -4.98 1.94
N TYR A 82 11.75 -5.19 1.77
CA TYR A 82 12.41 -6.49 1.74
C TYR A 82 11.92 -7.44 0.63
N GLU A 83 11.21 -6.95 -0.40
CA GLU A 83 10.64 -7.77 -1.48
C GLU A 83 11.67 -8.63 -2.24
N LEU A 84 12.94 -8.20 -2.24
CA LEU A 84 14.04 -8.92 -2.89
C LEU A 84 14.96 -9.64 -1.91
N THR A 85 14.61 -9.64 -0.62
CA THR A 85 15.38 -10.25 0.46
C THR A 85 14.82 -11.63 0.77
N LEU A 86 15.67 -12.65 0.74
CA LEU A 86 15.28 -14.00 1.16
C LEU A 86 14.99 -14.01 2.67
N TRP A 87 14.06 -14.87 3.09
CA TRP A 87 13.64 -14.99 4.50
C TRP A 87 14.80 -15.13 5.50
N LYS A 88 15.80 -15.94 5.12
CA LYS A 88 17.00 -16.20 5.94
C LYS A 88 17.88 -14.97 6.15
N ASP A 89 17.80 -14.01 5.24
CA ASP A 89 18.62 -12.81 5.20
C ASP A 89 17.88 -11.59 5.80
N LEU A 90 16.60 -11.76 6.15
CA LEU A 90 15.82 -10.75 6.85
C LEU A 90 16.40 -10.43 8.24
N PRO A 91 16.47 -9.14 8.63
CA PRO A 91 16.68 -8.74 10.01
C PRO A 91 15.65 -9.40 10.93
N GLU A 92 16.03 -9.68 12.18
CA GLU A 92 15.15 -10.37 13.13
C GLU A 92 13.82 -9.62 13.35
N ASP A 93 13.87 -8.29 13.46
CA ASP A 93 12.67 -7.46 13.62
C ASP A 93 11.75 -7.53 12.40
N ALA A 94 12.31 -7.49 11.18
CA ALA A 94 11.56 -7.61 9.93
C ALA A 94 10.92 -9.00 9.79
N ARG A 95 11.67 -10.06 10.08
CA ARG A 95 11.16 -11.42 10.05
C ARG A 95 10.03 -11.63 11.08
N ASN A 96 10.17 -11.11 12.30
CA ASN A 96 9.12 -11.19 13.30
C ASN A 96 7.86 -10.41 12.88
N ALA A 97 8.02 -9.24 12.25
CA ALA A 97 6.91 -8.49 11.68
C ALA A 97 6.22 -9.25 10.54
N ALA A 98 6.98 -9.89 9.65
CA ALA A 98 6.43 -10.73 8.59
C ALA A 98 5.59 -11.89 9.17
N ILE A 99 6.07 -12.54 10.24
CA ILE A 99 5.32 -13.59 10.95
C ILE A 99 4.01 -13.03 11.54
N GLU A 100 4.04 -11.85 12.14
CA GLU A 100 2.85 -11.22 12.75
C GLU A 100 1.75 -10.97 11.73
N ILE A 101 2.10 -10.60 10.50
CA ILE A 101 1.15 -10.38 9.39
C ILE A 101 0.84 -11.67 8.60
N GLY A 102 1.30 -12.82 9.09
CA GLY A 102 0.90 -14.14 8.58
C GLY A 102 1.83 -14.76 7.55
N TYR A 103 2.99 -14.16 7.26
CA TYR A 103 3.99 -14.82 6.43
C TYR A 103 4.67 -15.97 7.16
N ASN A 104 5.04 -16.99 6.39
CA ASN A 104 6.04 -17.97 6.75
C ASN A 104 7.16 -17.97 5.69
N GLU A 105 8.22 -18.72 5.95
CA GLU A 105 9.39 -18.78 5.05
C GLU A 105 9.05 -19.22 3.63
N GLU A 106 8.16 -20.20 3.47
CA GLU A 106 7.76 -20.71 2.16
C GLU A 106 6.99 -19.65 1.38
N MET A 107 5.97 -19.04 2.00
CA MET A 107 5.19 -17.98 1.39
C MET A 107 6.05 -16.78 1.00
N TRP A 108 6.92 -16.33 1.90
CA TRP A 108 7.81 -15.19 1.66
C TRP A 108 8.75 -15.44 0.47
N ASN A 109 9.46 -16.57 0.46
CA ASN A 109 10.44 -16.86 -0.59
C ASN A 109 9.77 -17.15 -1.95
N ASN A 110 8.51 -17.57 -1.96
CA ASN A 110 7.75 -17.82 -3.18
C ASN A 110 6.98 -16.59 -3.67
N ASN A 111 7.03 -15.45 -2.97
CA ASN A 111 6.22 -14.25 -3.22
C ASN A 111 4.70 -14.53 -3.23
N GLU A 112 4.26 -15.40 -2.32
CA GLU A 112 2.83 -15.67 -2.13
C GLU A 112 2.18 -14.58 -1.28
N GLU A 113 0.92 -14.25 -1.55
CA GLU A 113 0.20 -13.24 -0.76
C GLU A 113 -0.09 -13.73 0.66
N CYS A 114 0.12 -12.87 1.67
CA CYS A 114 -0.29 -13.14 3.05
C CYS A 114 -1.77 -12.78 3.30
N HIS A 115 -2.32 -13.19 4.44
CA HIS A 115 -3.74 -12.96 4.75
C HIS A 115 -4.11 -11.47 4.88
N VAL A 116 -3.14 -10.59 5.13
CA VAL A 116 -3.39 -9.15 5.23
C VAL A 116 -3.32 -8.43 3.88
N GLY A 117 -2.75 -9.05 2.83
CA GLY A 117 -2.52 -8.39 1.53
C GLY A 117 -3.79 -7.80 0.92
N GLY A 118 -4.92 -8.50 1.06
CA GLY A 118 -6.22 -8.02 0.59
C GLY A 118 -6.97 -7.04 1.52
N LYS A 119 -6.35 -6.55 2.60
CA LYS A 119 -6.98 -5.57 3.51
C LYS A 119 -6.59 -4.15 3.13
N HIS A 120 -7.50 -3.20 3.31
CA HIS A 120 -7.14 -1.79 3.32
C HIS A 120 -6.29 -1.45 4.54
N TRP A 121 -5.42 -0.45 4.42
CA TRP A 121 -4.54 0.04 5.47
C TRP A 121 -5.30 0.39 6.74
N HIS A 122 -6.47 1.02 6.61
CA HIS A 122 -7.32 1.38 7.75
C HIS A 122 -8.08 0.20 8.37
N ASP A 123 -8.11 -0.97 7.72
CA ASP A 123 -8.71 -2.20 8.22
C ASP A 123 -7.68 -3.09 8.95
N LEU A 124 -6.40 -2.72 8.94
CA LEU A 124 -5.36 -3.39 9.70
C LEU A 124 -5.55 -3.16 11.20
N SER A 125 -5.39 -4.21 12.00
CA SER A 125 -5.30 -4.07 13.45
C SER A 125 -4.04 -3.29 13.85
N GLU A 126 -4.00 -2.72 15.05
CA GLU A 126 -2.81 -1.97 15.54
C GLU A 126 -1.52 -2.82 15.49
N ALA A 127 -1.63 -4.12 15.73
CA ALA A 127 -0.50 -5.05 15.65
C ALA A 127 -0.03 -5.27 14.21
N GLU A 128 -0.97 -5.53 13.29
CA GLU A 128 -0.69 -5.68 11.85
C GLU A 128 -0.09 -4.38 11.28
N LEU A 129 -0.68 -3.23 11.61
CA LEU A 129 -0.22 -1.92 11.17
C LEU A 129 1.24 -1.65 11.60
N LYS A 130 1.57 -1.94 12.86
CA LYS A 130 2.94 -1.80 13.36
C LYS A 130 3.91 -2.75 12.65
N ALA A 131 3.46 -3.96 12.35
CA ALA A 131 4.28 -4.94 11.66
C ALA A 131 4.55 -4.53 10.20
N VAL A 132 3.54 -4.10 9.43
CA VAL A 132 3.75 -3.61 8.06
C VAL A 132 4.65 -2.36 8.04
N GLN A 133 4.51 -1.45 9.01
CA GLN A 133 5.42 -0.31 9.18
C GLN A 133 6.86 -0.74 9.49
N THR A 134 7.04 -1.81 10.27
CA THR A 134 8.36 -2.37 10.57
C THR A 134 9.03 -2.97 9.32
N LEU A 135 8.23 -3.45 8.37
CA LEU A 135 8.70 -3.89 7.06
C LEU A 135 8.96 -2.73 6.09
N GLY A 136 8.61 -1.49 6.44
CA GLY A 136 8.83 -0.30 5.60
C GLY A 136 7.64 0.07 4.72
N TRP A 137 6.48 -0.53 4.95
CA TRP A 137 5.24 -0.11 4.29
C TRP A 137 4.70 1.18 4.88
N GLU A 138 4.07 1.95 4.00
CA GLU A 138 3.34 3.18 4.31
C GLU A 138 2.00 3.16 3.56
N GLU A 139 1.04 3.94 4.05
CA GLU A 139 -0.34 3.94 3.57
C GLU A 139 -0.46 4.09 2.05
N LYS A 140 0.24 5.07 1.47
CA LYS A 140 0.21 5.29 0.01
C LYS A 140 0.82 4.14 -0.79
N ALA A 141 1.94 3.58 -0.31
CA ALA A 141 2.57 2.45 -0.98
C ALA A 141 1.68 1.19 -0.92
N TRP A 142 0.94 1.04 0.18
CA TRP A 142 0.02 -0.08 0.42
C TRP A 142 -1.28 0.01 -0.39
N GLU A 143 -1.90 1.19 -0.46
CA GLU A 143 -3.24 1.31 -1.04
C GLU A 143 -3.26 1.47 -2.55
N ASP A 144 -2.32 2.25 -3.11
CA ASP A 144 -2.39 2.65 -4.53
C ASP A 144 -1.05 2.74 -5.24
N GLN A 145 0.05 2.34 -4.60
CA GLN A 145 1.42 2.48 -5.12
C GLN A 145 1.70 3.87 -5.71
N TYR A 146 1.11 4.92 -5.13
CA TYR A 146 1.19 6.31 -5.58
C TYR A 146 0.51 6.62 -6.93
N HIS A 147 -0.34 5.77 -7.49
CA HIS A 147 -0.99 5.99 -8.80
C HIS A 147 -1.83 7.27 -8.86
N HIS A 148 -2.35 7.73 -7.72
CA HIS A 148 -3.12 8.96 -7.62
C HIS A 148 -2.31 10.18 -7.17
N SER A 149 -1.00 10.03 -6.97
CA SER A 149 -0.12 11.14 -6.62
C SER A 149 0.40 11.85 -7.86
N GLU A 150 0.36 13.17 -7.84
CA GLU A 150 1.00 13.99 -8.86
C GLU A 150 2.53 13.93 -8.71
N TRP A 151 3.26 14.12 -9.82
CA TRP A 151 4.72 14.11 -9.82
C TRP A 151 5.34 15.03 -8.76
N GLU A 152 4.75 16.21 -8.55
CA GLU A 152 5.23 17.19 -7.57
C GLU A 152 4.90 16.84 -6.12
N ASP A 153 3.96 15.92 -5.92
CA ASP A 153 3.51 15.45 -4.60
C ASP A 153 4.16 14.11 -4.21
N LEU A 154 4.99 13.53 -5.08
CA LEU A 154 5.77 12.35 -4.76
C LEU A 154 6.81 12.67 -3.67
N PRO A 155 6.92 11.85 -2.61
CA PRO A 155 8.02 11.98 -1.68
C PRO A 155 9.35 11.77 -2.38
N ALA A 156 10.42 12.39 -1.84
CA ALA A 156 11.73 12.39 -2.48
C ALA A 156 12.28 10.98 -2.78
N LEU A 157 11.91 9.98 -1.97
CA LEU A 157 12.29 8.58 -2.19
C LEU A 157 11.62 8.01 -3.45
N GLN A 158 10.31 8.13 -3.56
CA GLN A 158 9.54 7.68 -4.72
C GLN A 158 9.89 8.47 -5.97
N LEU A 159 10.06 9.79 -5.87
CA LEU A 159 10.48 10.62 -7.00
C LEU A 159 11.81 10.13 -7.59
N ARG A 160 12.79 9.85 -6.72
CA ARG A 160 14.09 9.30 -7.12
C ARG A 160 13.96 7.93 -7.79
N ALA A 161 13.12 7.04 -7.24
CA ALA A 161 12.84 5.74 -7.85
C ALA A 161 12.15 5.86 -9.21
N ALA A 162 11.20 6.78 -9.37
CA ALA A 162 10.55 7.08 -10.63
C ALA A 162 11.56 7.57 -11.68
N GLU A 163 12.37 8.57 -11.34
CA GLU A 163 13.39 9.11 -12.24
C GLU A 163 14.41 8.04 -12.66
N ALA A 164 14.86 7.22 -11.71
CA ALA A 164 15.79 6.13 -11.98
C ALA A 164 15.18 5.05 -12.88
N ALA A 165 13.89 4.76 -12.71
CA ALA A 165 13.09 3.87 -13.56
C ALA A 165 12.75 4.50 -14.94
N GLY A 166 13.18 5.73 -15.21
CA GLY A 166 12.98 6.42 -16.48
C GLY A 166 11.62 7.11 -16.63
N TYR A 167 10.85 7.25 -15.55
CA TYR A 167 9.69 8.13 -15.55
C TYR A 167 10.14 9.59 -15.61
N THR A 168 9.31 10.41 -16.22
CA THR A 168 9.42 11.86 -16.23
C THR A 168 8.11 12.46 -15.74
N LYS A 169 8.12 13.73 -15.35
CA LYS A 169 6.88 14.46 -15.04
C LYS A 169 5.80 14.30 -16.10
N THR A 170 6.18 14.30 -17.38
CA THR A 170 5.25 14.15 -18.49
C THR A 170 4.70 12.72 -18.60
N SER A 171 5.52 11.69 -18.41
CA SER A 171 5.05 10.31 -18.49
C SER A 171 4.28 9.86 -17.24
N TRP A 172 4.54 10.51 -16.09
CA TRP A 172 3.89 10.23 -14.82
C TRP A 172 2.55 10.95 -14.61
N SER A 173 2.47 12.25 -14.90
CA SER A 173 1.26 13.07 -14.66
C SER A 173 0.62 13.61 -15.95
N GLY A 174 1.30 13.47 -17.09
CA GLY A 174 0.83 14.02 -18.36
C GLY A 174 0.05 13.00 -19.18
N PRO A 175 -0.91 13.42 -20.01
CA PRO A 175 -1.48 12.54 -21.02
C PRO A 175 -0.53 12.40 -22.23
N PRO A 176 -0.25 11.19 -22.70
CA PRO A 176 -0.67 9.90 -22.13
C PRO A 176 0.19 9.50 -20.90
N HIS A 177 -0.45 8.94 -19.88
CA HIS A 177 0.25 8.24 -18.79
C HIS A 177 0.90 7.01 -19.41
N GLU A 178 2.23 7.05 -19.55
CA GLU A 178 2.99 6.00 -20.23
C GLU A 178 4.04 5.46 -19.26
N LYS A 179 3.97 4.15 -19.00
CA LYS A 179 5.08 3.46 -18.34
C LYS A 179 6.29 3.48 -19.29
N PRO A 180 7.52 3.64 -18.76
CA PRO A 180 8.73 3.42 -19.54
C PRO A 180 8.67 2.08 -20.29
N GLN A 181 9.14 2.06 -21.54
CA GLN A 181 8.97 0.91 -22.44
C GLN A 181 9.51 -0.42 -21.87
N HIS A 182 10.57 -0.37 -21.06
CA HIS A 182 11.16 -1.55 -20.43
C HIS A 182 10.34 -2.08 -19.24
N LEU A 183 9.35 -1.32 -18.76
CA LEU A 183 8.43 -1.70 -17.68
C LEU A 183 7.05 -2.11 -18.19
N GLU A 184 6.56 -1.53 -19.29
CA GLU A 184 5.17 -1.66 -19.73
C GLU A 184 4.75 -3.10 -20.10
N HIS A 185 5.70 -3.93 -20.56
CA HIS A 185 5.42 -5.26 -21.11
C HIS A 185 6.31 -6.36 -20.51
N SER A 186 6.93 -6.10 -19.36
CA SER A 186 7.82 -7.04 -18.70
C SER A 186 7.10 -7.68 -17.53
N HIS A 187 7.21 -9.00 -17.41
CA HIS A 187 6.86 -9.68 -16.17
C HIS A 187 7.84 -9.30 -15.05
N TRP A 188 7.46 -9.48 -13.79
CA TRP A 188 8.33 -9.12 -12.66
C TRP A 188 9.71 -9.79 -12.76
N ASP A 189 9.74 -11.08 -13.09
CA ASP A 189 10.99 -11.85 -13.24
C ASP A 189 11.81 -11.46 -14.49
N GLU A 190 11.23 -10.69 -15.42
CA GLU A 190 11.91 -10.17 -16.62
C GLU A 190 12.54 -8.79 -16.39
N LEU A 191 12.10 -8.08 -15.35
CA LEU A 191 12.73 -6.85 -14.91
C LEU A 191 14.15 -7.11 -14.41
N ASP A 192 15.05 -6.17 -14.65
CA ASP A 192 16.33 -6.22 -13.96
C ASP A 192 16.16 -5.92 -12.47
N VAL A 193 17.13 -6.36 -11.67
CA VAL A 193 17.06 -6.25 -10.21
C VAL A 193 16.94 -4.79 -9.74
N GLU A 194 17.48 -3.83 -10.50
CA GLU A 194 17.37 -2.42 -10.13
C GLU A 194 15.97 -1.87 -10.40
N ASP A 195 15.32 -2.29 -11.49
CA ASP A 195 13.92 -1.97 -11.77
C ASP A 195 12.97 -2.63 -10.76
N GLN A 196 13.22 -3.88 -10.38
CA GLN A 196 12.47 -4.52 -9.29
C GLN A 196 12.60 -3.72 -7.99
N LYS A 197 13.81 -3.28 -7.61
CA LYS A 197 14.02 -2.43 -6.42
C LYS A 197 13.25 -1.11 -6.53
N ARG A 198 13.33 -0.45 -7.69
CA ARG A 198 12.62 0.83 -7.92
C ARG A 198 11.11 0.66 -7.80
N MET A 199 10.55 -0.42 -8.34
CA MET A 199 9.11 -0.68 -8.25
C MET A 199 8.70 -1.08 -6.82
N ALA A 200 9.53 -1.85 -6.11
CA ALA A 200 9.29 -2.15 -4.69
C ALA A 200 9.31 -0.89 -3.80
N VAL A 201 10.03 0.18 -4.17
CA VAL A 201 9.94 1.48 -3.48
C VAL A 201 8.55 2.09 -3.56
N PHE A 202 7.82 1.88 -4.66
CA PHE A 202 6.42 2.31 -4.77
C PHE A 202 5.45 1.41 -4.02
N GLY A 203 5.90 0.21 -3.60
CA GLY A 203 5.05 -0.79 -2.98
C GLY A 203 4.56 -1.86 -3.94
N TYR A 204 5.11 -1.96 -5.17
CA TYR A 204 4.81 -3.10 -6.02
C TYR A 204 5.47 -4.35 -5.47
N THR A 205 4.66 -5.38 -5.28
CA THR A 205 5.11 -6.76 -5.10
C THR A 205 5.10 -7.51 -6.43
N LYS A 206 5.78 -8.66 -6.49
CA LYS A 206 5.67 -9.56 -7.65
C LYS A 206 4.21 -9.94 -7.94
N HIS A 207 3.43 -10.20 -6.90
CA HIS A 207 2.04 -10.59 -7.02
C HIS A 207 1.20 -9.50 -7.69
N GLU A 208 1.35 -8.23 -7.30
CA GLU A 208 0.60 -7.12 -7.89
C GLU A 208 1.08 -6.73 -9.29
N TRP A 209 2.36 -6.95 -9.59
CA TRP A 209 2.92 -6.56 -10.89
C TRP A 209 2.44 -7.45 -12.03
N ASP A 210 2.35 -8.76 -11.79
CA ASP A 210 2.03 -9.77 -12.81
C ASP A 210 0.52 -10.07 -12.94
N HIS A 211 -0.35 -9.40 -12.17
CA HIS A 211 -1.81 -9.61 -12.13
C HIS A 211 -2.62 -8.41 -12.63
#